data_AF-A0A5R9IK22-F1
#
_entry.id   AF-A0A5R9IK22-F1
#
_cell.length_a   1.000
_cell.length_b   1.000
_cell.length_c   1.000
_cell.angle_alpha   90.00
_cell.angle_beta   90.00
_cell.angle_gamma   90.00
#
_symmetry.space_group_name_H-M   'P 1'
#
loop_
_entity.id
_entity.type
_entity.pdbx_description
1 polymer ?
#
loop_
_entity_poly.entity_id
_entity_poly.type
_entity_poly.pdbx_seq_one_letter_code
_entity_poly.pdbx_strand_id
1 'polypeptide(L)'
;MERSYLQPEYDILKKGRSYEVIKAFRDFKNMPYEVGDRLKFIGFEFVPYESGLSLFFDKNGVERQLMLCVRPEFQQQIAHNLIEYFQVL
;
A
#
# COMPACT_ATOMS: atom_id res chain seq x y z
N MET A 1 -8.27 -12.98 -10.14
CA MET A 1 -9.06 -11.83 -10.63
C MET A 1 -8.19 -11.06 -11.61
N GLU A 2 -8.73 -10.64 -12.75
CA GLU A 2 -7.98 -9.89 -13.76
C GLU A 2 -7.68 -8.48 -13.22
N ARG A 3 -6.40 -8.21 -12.96
CA ARG A 3 -5.90 -6.99 -12.32
C ARG A 3 -5.46 -5.93 -13.34
N SER A 4 -5.97 -6.01 -14.57
CA SER A 4 -5.56 -5.17 -15.71
C SER A 4 -5.89 -3.69 -15.53
N TYR A 5 -6.88 -3.37 -14.69
CA TYR A 5 -7.31 -2.01 -14.38
C TYR A 5 -6.43 -1.30 -13.34
N LEU A 6 -5.57 -2.02 -12.62
CA LEU A 6 -4.71 -1.40 -11.61
C LEU A 6 -3.60 -0.60 -12.26
N GLN A 7 -3.37 0.59 -11.73
CA GLN A 7 -2.23 1.42 -12.12
C GLN A 7 -0.93 0.80 -11.55
N PRO A 8 0.17 0.78 -12.34
CA PRO A 8 1.36 -0.01 -12.02
C PRO A 8 2.34 0.68 -11.06
N GLU A 9 2.24 2.00 -10.86
CA GLU A 9 3.22 2.76 -10.08
C GLU A 9 2.55 3.83 -9.21
N TYR A 10 2.86 3.84 -7.91
CA TYR A 10 2.42 4.87 -6.97
C TYR A 10 3.61 5.27 -6.10
N ASP A 11 4.09 6.51 -6.25
CA ASP A 11 5.27 7.01 -5.54
C ASP A 11 6.47 6.05 -5.71
N ILE A 12 7.01 5.48 -4.63
CA ILE A 12 8.12 4.52 -4.67
C ILE A 12 7.72 3.09 -5.07
N LEU A 13 6.42 2.78 -5.08
CA LEU A 13 5.88 1.45 -5.33
C LEU A 13 5.75 1.18 -6.82
N LYS A 14 6.42 0.14 -7.32
CA LYS A 14 6.40 -0.28 -8.73
C LYS A 14 5.98 -1.74 -8.85
N LYS A 15 5.05 -2.01 -9.78
CA LYS A 15 4.47 -3.34 -9.98
C LYS A 15 5.55 -4.41 -10.13
N GLY A 16 5.40 -5.48 -9.38
CA GLY A 16 6.32 -6.63 -9.38
C GLY A 16 7.54 -6.47 -8.47
N ARG A 17 7.81 -5.29 -7.90
CA ARG A 17 8.88 -5.11 -6.92
C ARG A 17 8.44 -5.53 -5.52
N SER A 18 9.39 -6.00 -4.74
CA SER A 18 9.21 -6.37 -3.35
C SER A 18 9.69 -5.26 -2.43
N TYR A 19 8.96 -5.08 -1.35
CA TYR A 19 9.20 -4.06 -0.35
C TYR A 19 9.15 -4.69 1.03
N GLU A 20 9.89 -4.09 1.95
CA GLU A 20 9.85 -4.41 3.37
C GLU A 20 9.30 -3.22 4.15
N VAL A 21 8.40 -3.50 5.08
CA VAL A 21 7.90 -2.49 6.03
C VAL A 21 9.01 -2.18 7.03
N ILE A 22 9.42 -0.92 7.11
CA ILE A 22 10.49 -0.44 8.02
C ILE A 22 9.97 0.37 9.21
N LYS A 23 8.69 0.75 9.18
CA LYS A 23 8.00 1.46 10.26
C LYS A 23 6.59 0.89 10.37
N ALA A 24 6.20 0.41 11.54
CA ALA A 24 4.90 -0.20 11.73
C ALA A 24 3.77 0.85 11.59
N PHE A 25 2.64 0.44 11.00
CA PHE A 25 1.46 1.29 10.85
C PHE A 25 0.18 0.45 10.77
N ARG A 26 -0.96 1.14 10.76
CA ARG A 26 -2.27 0.52 10.53
C ARG A 26 -2.96 1.20 9.37
N ASP A 27 -3.68 0.41 8.59
CA ASP A 27 -4.48 0.91 7.49
C ASP A 27 -5.86 1.42 7.99
N PHE A 28 -6.71 1.85 7.08
CA PHE A 28 -8.05 2.36 7.36
C PHE A 28 -8.97 1.31 8.02
N LYS A 29 -8.75 0.02 7.75
CA LYS A 29 -9.47 -1.11 8.37
C LYS A 29 -8.83 -1.53 9.70
N ASN A 30 -7.89 -0.74 10.21
CA ASN A 30 -7.14 -1.00 11.43
C ASN A 30 -6.24 -2.26 11.35
N MET A 31 -5.95 -2.75 10.15
CA MET A 31 -5.09 -3.91 9.91
C MET A 31 -3.63 -3.52 10.15
N PRO A 32 -2.87 -4.31 10.94
CA PRO A 32 -1.47 -4.00 11.23
C PRO A 32 -0.55 -4.41 10.08
N TYR A 33 0.45 -3.57 9.84
CA TYR A 33 1.62 -3.84 9.01
C TYR A 33 2.85 -3.68 9.90
N GLU A 34 3.58 -4.76 10.13
CA GLU A 34 4.66 -4.82 11.12
C GLU A 34 6.03 -4.67 10.46
N VAL A 35 7.01 -4.17 11.21
CA VAL A 35 8.39 -4.05 10.72
C VAL A 35 8.90 -5.44 10.33
N GLY A 36 9.49 -5.55 9.14
CA GLY A 36 9.96 -6.81 8.57
C GLY A 36 8.94 -7.50 7.65
N ASP A 37 7.71 -7.01 7.57
CA ASP A 37 6.72 -7.52 6.61
C ASP A 37 7.22 -7.35 5.17
N ARG A 38 7.28 -8.44 4.42
CA ARG A 38 7.68 -8.45 3.00
C ARG A 38 6.46 -8.55 2.10
N LEU A 39 6.36 -7.62 1.16
CA LEU A 39 5.18 -7.41 0.32
C LEU A 39 5.61 -7.15 -1.12
N LYS A 40 5.03 -7.87 -2.09
CA LYS A 40 5.26 -7.60 -3.51
C LYS A 40 4.13 -6.76 -4.08
N PHE A 41 4.44 -5.58 -4.61
CA PHE A 41 3.42 -4.65 -5.09
C PHE A 41 2.78 -5.16 -6.39
N ILE A 42 1.44 -5.17 -6.42
CA ILE A 42 0.65 -5.63 -7.57
C ILE A 42 0.18 -4.42 -8.40
N GLY A 43 -0.17 -3.32 -7.74
CA GLY A 43 -0.70 -2.10 -8.34
C GLY A 43 -1.62 -1.37 -7.37
N PHE A 44 -2.22 -0.28 -7.82
CA PHE A 44 -3.15 0.50 -7.00
C PHE A 44 -4.39 0.98 -7.75
N GLU A 45 -5.36 1.42 -6.97
CA GLU A 45 -6.56 2.13 -7.40
C GLU A 45 -6.85 3.27 -6.41
N PHE A 46 -7.34 4.41 -6.92
CA PHE A 46 -7.75 5.53 -6.10
C PHE A 46 -9.21 5.90 -6.41
N VAL A 47 -10.04 6.00 -5.37
CA VAL A 47 -11.44 6.40 -5.42
C VAL A 47 -11.55 7.85 -4.94
N PRO A 48 -11.67 8.84 -5.83
CA PRO A 48 -11.56 10.25 -5.45
C PRO A 48 -12.62 10.72 -4.46
N TYR A 49 -13.86 10.25 -4.62
CA TYR A 49 -15.00 10.64 -3.78
C TYR A 49 -14.76 10.30 -2.29
N GLU A 50 -14.13 9.16 -2.03
CA GLU A 50 -13.85 8.68 -0.68
C GLU A 50 -12.46 9.10 -0.18
N SER A 51 -11.65 9.71 -1.06
CA SER A 51 -10.21 9.85 -0.85
C SER A 51 -9.55 8.49 -0.55
N GLY A 52 -10.11 7.40 -1.11
CA GLY A 52 -9.75 6.03 -0.80
C GLY A 52 -8.64 5.52 -1.71
N LEU A 53 -7.44 5.30 -1.16
CA LEU A 53 -6.32 4.67 -1.85
C LEU A 53 -6.26 3.19 -1.48
N SER A 54 -6.35 2.32 -2.49
CA SER A 54 -6.13 0.89 -2.34
C SER A 54 -4.80 0.49 -2.96
N LEU A 55 -3.83 0.12 -2.13
CA LEU A 55 -2.56 -0.46 -2.56
C LEU A 55 -2.67 -1.98 -2.46
N PHE A 56 -2.42 -2.69 -3.56
CA PHE A 56 -2.53 -4.14 -3.58
C PHE A 56 -1.15 -4.79 -3.54
N PHE A 57 -1.01 -5.78 -2.67
CA PHE A 57 0.23 -6.52 -2.46
C PHE A 57 -0.02 -8.03 -2.46
N ASP A 58 0.99 -8.78 -2.85
CA ASP A 58 1.12 -10.20 -2.51
C ASP A 58 1.96 -10.33 -1.23
N LYS A 59 1.41 -11.03 -0.24
CA LYS A 59 2.09 -11.43 1.00
C LYS A 59 2.08 -12.94 1.07
N ASN A 60 3.20 -13.58 0.75
CA ASN A 60 3.36 -15.04 0.76
C ASN A 60 2.33 -15.78 -0.13
N GLY A 61 2.08 -15.29 -1.34
CA GLY A 61 1.12 -15.88 -2.26
C GLY A 61 -0.34 -15.53 -1.95
N VAL A 62 -0.58 -14.74 -0.90
CA VAL A 62 -1.91 -14.27 -0.52
C VAL A 62 -2.02 -12.79 -0.81
N GLU A 63 -3.00 -12.45 -1.64
CA GLU A 63 -3.33 -11.07 -1.96
C GLU A 63 -3.83 -10.31 -0.71
N ARG A 64 -3.35 -9.09 -0.56
CA ARG A 64 -3.71 -8.14 0.49
C ARG A 64 -4.04 -6.79 -0.14
N GLN A 65 -5.11 -6.19 0.37
CA GLN A 65 -5.46 -4.80 0.09
C GLN A 65 -5.07 -3.98 1.31
N LEU A 66 -4.17 -3.03 1.12
CA LEU A 66 -3.84 -1.99 2.08
C LEU A 66 -4.70 -0.77 1.72
N MET A 67 -5.63 -0.42 2.59
CA MET A 67 -6.59 0.67 2.35
C MET A 67 -6.20 1.92 3.13
N LEU A 68 -5.93 3.04 2.47
CA LEU A 68 -5.61 4.32 3.10
C LEU A 68 -6.69 5.36 2.76
N CYS A 69 -7.20 6.06 3.76
CA CYS A 69 -7.98 7.29 3.53
C CYS A 69 -7.00 8.47 3.50
N VAL A 70 -6.87 9.09 2.32
CA VAL A 70 -5.94 10.20 2.05
C VAL A 70 -6.57 11.52 2.51
N ARG A 71 -6.74 11.64 3.83
CA ARG A 71 -7.15 12.88 4.51
C ARG A 71 -6.24 13.15 5.72
N PRO A 72 -6.06 14.41 6.14
CA PRO A 72 -5.14 14.77 7.21
C PRO A 72 -5.39 14.03 8.53
N GLU A 73 -6.65 13.79 8.86
CA GLU A 73 -7.10 13.09 10.08
C GLU A 73 -6.95 11.55 10.02
N PHE A 74 -6.58 11.00 8.86
CA PHE A 74 -6.45 9.57 8.62
C PHE A 74 -5.02 9.21 8.16
N GLN A 75 -4.88 8.60 6.99
CA GLN A 75 -3.63 7.99 6.53
C GLN A 75 -2.94 8.82 5.44
N GLN A 76 -3.26 10.11 5.30
CA GLN A 76 -2.56 10.97 4.35
C GLN A 76 -1.04 11.00 4.60
N GLN A 77 -0.61 11.02 5.86
CA GLN A 77 0.82 10.99 6.19
C GLN A 77 1.50 9.73 5.64
N ILE A 78 0.83 8.59 5.67
CA ILE A 78 1.36 7.33 5.13
C ILE A 78 1.37 7.40 3.60
N ALA A 79 0.24 7.80 3.00
CA ALA A 79 0.06 7.84 1.55
C ALA A 79 1.01 8.82 0.83
N HIS A 80 1.47 9.87 1.50
CA HIS A 80 2.38 10.89 0.95
C HIS A 80 3.86 10.68 1.33
N ASN A 81 4.18 9.75 2.23
CA ASN A 81 5.54 9.53 2.72
C ASN A 81 5.88 8.04 2.75
N LEU A 82 5.55 7.30 1.69
CA LEU A 82 5.71 5.84 1.67
C LEU A 82 7.16 5.40 1.92
N ILE A 83 8.14 6.23 1.58
CA ILE A 83 9.56 5.97 1.86
C ILE A 83 9.90 5.89 3.36
N GLU A 84 9.08 6.46 4.25
CA GLU A 84 9.24 6.28 5.70
C GLU A 84 8.73 4.92 6.20
N TYR A 85 7.87 4.26 5.42
CA TYR A 85 7.19 3.04 5.82
C TYR A 85 7.70 1.82 5.06
N PHE A 86 8.22 2.00 3.84
CA PHE A 86 8.66 0.94 2.97
C PHE A 86 10.07 1.20 2.43
N GLN A 87 10.87 0.14 2.36
CA GLN A 87 12.12 0.10 1.59
C GLN A 87 12.04 -0.96 0.50
N VAL A 88 12.76 -0.77 -0.61
CA VAL A 88 12.90 -1.78 -1.66
C VAL A 88 13.80 -2.93 -1.17
N LEU A 89 13.44 -4.16 -1.52
CA LEU A 89 14.25 -5.36 -1.30
C LEU A 89 15.16 -5.70 -2.48
#